data_AF-A0AB36SVD7-F1
#
_entry.id   AF-A0AB36SVD7-F1
#
_cell.length_a   1.000
_cell.length_b   1.000
_cell.length_c   1.000
_cell.angle_alpha   90.00
_cell.angle_beta   90.00
_cell.angle_gamma   90.00
#
_symmetry.space_group_name_H-M   'P 1'
#
loop_
_entity.id
_entity.type
_entity.pdbx_description
1 polymer ?
#
loop_
_entity_poly.entity_id
_entity_poly.type
_entity_poly.pdbx_seq_one_letter_code
_entity_poly.pdbx_strand_id
1 'polypeptide(L)'
;AALKVCMMNMSKIANDLRLMASGPRVGLAEIMLPARQPGSSIMPGKVNPVMPEVINQIAFQVIGNDHTICLASEAGQLELNVMEPVLVFNLLQSISIMNNGFRAFTDNCLKGIEANEDRLKEYVEKSVGIITAVNPHIGYEAAARVAKEAIATGQSVR
;
A
#
# COMPACT_ATOMS: atom_id res chain seq x y z
N ALA A 1 -13.10 -5.73 15.98
CA ALA A 1 -11.62 -5.67 16.06
C ALA A 1 -10.88 -6.37 14.90
N ALA A 2 -11.10 -7.67 14.63
CA ALA A 2 -10.32 -8.38 13.60
C ALA A 2 -10.45 -7.79 12.19
N LEU A 3 -11.66 -7.36 11.79
CA LEU A 3 -11.90 -6.71 10.50
C LEU A 3 -11.12 -5.39 10.37
N LYS A 4 -11.07 -4.58 11.44
CA LYS A 4 -10.25 -3.36 11.50
C LYS A 4 -8.78 -3.68 11.24
N VAL A 5 -8.21 -4.65 11.95
CA VAL A 5 -6.78 -5.01 11.79
C VAL A 5 -6.48 -5.49 10.38
N CYS A 6 -7.36 -6.34 9.83
CA CYS A 6 -7.26 -6.77 8.43
C CYS A 6 -7.23 -5.57 7.48
N MET A 7 -8.17 -4.64 7.63
CA MET A 7 -8.25 -3.47 6.75
C MET A 7 -7.13 -2.45 6.96
N MET A 8 -6.56 -2.33 8.16
CA MET A 8 -5.34 -1.54 8.37
C MET A 8 -4.16 -2.09 7.55
N ASN A 9 -3.98 -3.42 7.55
CA ASN A 9 -2.95 -4.07 6.74
C ASN A 9 -3.22 -3.90 5.24
N MET A 10 -4.48 -4.07 4.81
CA MET A 10 -4.86 -3.86 3.41
C MET A 10 -4.66 -2.41 2.97
N SER A 11 -4.93 -1.43 3.84
CA SER A 11 -4.68 -0.02 3.55
C SER A 11 -3.19 0.26 3.34
N LYS A 12 -2.31 -0.36 4.14
CA LYS A 12 -0.85 -0.28 3.96
C LYS A 12 -0.44 -0.88 2.61
N ILE A 13 -0.91 -2.08 2.28
CA ILE A 13 -0.63 -2.73 0.99
C ILE A 13 -1.07 -1.83 -0.18
N ALA A 14 -2.28 -1.26 -0.10
CA ALA A 14 -2.76 -0.33 -1.11
C ALA A 14 -1.88 0.94 -1.21
N ASN A 15 -1.39 1.47 -0.09
CA ASN A 15 -0.48 2.62 -0.09
C ASN A 15 0.84 2.28 -0.81
N ASP A 16 1.43 1.13 -0.51
CA ASP A 16 2.67 0.69 -1.15
C ASP A 16 2.48 0.53 -2.65
N LEU A 17 1.39 -0.11 -3.09
CA LEU A 17 1.11 -0.27 -4.53
C LEU A 17 0.96 1.08 -5.24
N ARG A 18 0.30 2.06 -4.62
CA ARG A 18 0.19 3.42 -5.19
C ARG A 18 1.54 4.11 -5.28
N LEU A 19 2.39 3.93 -4.27
CA LEU A 19 3.72 4.53 -4.22
C LEU A 19 4.66 3.89 -5.26
N MET A 20 4.74 2.56 -5.30
CA MET A 20 5.56 1.81 -6.26
C MET A 20 5.12 2.07 -7.71
N ALA A 21 3.82 2.27 -7.95
CA ALA A 21 3.27 2.60 -9.26
C ALA A 21 3.31 4.10 -9.62
N SER A 22 3.83 4.98 -8.75
CA SER A 22 3.91 6.41 -9.01
C SER A 22 4.80 6.68 -10.24
N GLY A 23 4.37 7.55 -11.17
CA GLY A 23 5.11 7.79 -12.40
C GLY A 23 4.24 8.35 -13.54
N PRO A 24 4.57 8.07 -14.82
CA PRO A 24 5.60 7.12 -15.27
C PRO A 24 7.03 7.69 -15.32
N ARG A 25 7.20 9.03 -15.34
CA ARG A 25 8.53 9.67 -15.46
C ARG A 25 9.03 10.33 -14.17
N VAL A 26 8.11 10.81 -13.33
CA VAL A 26 8.40 11.62 -12.13
C VAL A 26 7.95 10.90 -10.85
N GLY A 27 8.23 9.61 -10.76
CA GLY A 27 7.92 8.76 -9.62
C GLY A 27 8.84 7.53 -9.55
N LEU A 28 8.44 6.54 -8.76
CA LEU A 28 9.21 5.30 -8.59
C LEU A 28 9.14 4.41 -9.84
N ALA A 29 7.93 4.20 -10.36
CA ALA A 29 7.64 3.36 -11.53
C ALA A 29 8.25 1.94 -11.43
N GLU A 30 8.26 1.38 -10.22
CA GLU A 30 8.78 0.03 -9.92
C GLU A 30 7.85 -1.06 -10.43
N ILE A 31 6.54 -0.79 -10.40
CA ILE A 31 5.50 -1.67 -10.90
C ILE A 31 4.56 -0.92 -11.83
N MET A 32 3.89 -1.67 -12.69
CA MET A 32 2.80 -1.20 -13.54
C MET A 32 1.50 -1.84 -13.05
N LEU A 33 0.49 -1.01 -12.83
CA LEU A 33 -0.85 -1.47 -12.47
C LEU A 33 -1.75 -1.48 -13.71
N PRO A 34 -2.72 -2.41 -13.79
CA PRO A 34 -3.67 -2.44 -14.90
C PRO A 34 -4.42 -1.12 -15.07
N ALA A 35 -4.44 -0.58 -16.30
CA ALA A 35 -5.23 0.61 -16.61
C ALA A 35 -6.72 0.25 -16.68
N ARG A 36 -7.54 0.91 -15.86
CA ARG A 36 -8.99 0.64 -15.77
C ARG A 36 -9.88 1.73 -16.32
N GLN A 37 -9.45 2.98 -16.20
CA GLN A 37 -10.21 4.13 -16.67
C GLN A 37 -9.28 5.32 -16.92
N PRO A 38 -9.70 6.30 -17.75
CA PRO A 38 -9.03 7.59 -17.83
C PRO A 38 -8.93 8.24 -16.46
N GLY A 39 -7.71 8.64 -16.08
CA GLY A 39 -7.40 9.23 -14.78
C GLY A 39 -7.65 10.74 -14.70
N SER A 40 -7.97 11.38 -15.83
CA SER A 40 -8.29 12.82 -15.88
C SER A 40 -9.07 13.13 -17.14
N SER A 41 -10.05 14.03 -17.03
CA SER A 41 -10.75 14.61 -18.18
C SER A 41 -9.89 15.59 -18.98
N ILE A 42 -8.82 16.15 -18.39
CA ILE A 42 -7.99 17.20 -19.00
C ILE A 42 -6.64 16.66 -19.49
N MET A 43 -6.10 15.61 -18.86
CA MET A 43 -4.80 15.04 -19.21
C MET A 43 -4.97 13.74 -20.02
N PRO A 44 -4.86 13.78 -21.37
CA PRO A 44 -4.98 12.60 -22.20
C PRO A 44 -3.93 11.54 -21.83
N GLY A 45 -4.35 10.28 -21.76
CA GLY A 45 -3.47 9.15 -21.46
C GLY A 45 -3.08 9.00 -19.98
N LYS A 46 -3.48 9.92 -19.08
CA LYS A 46 -3.26 9.73 -17.65
C LYS A 46 -4.11 8.57 -17.12
N VAL A 47 -3.50 7.68 -16.33
CA VAL A 47 -4.16 6.57 -15.63
C VAL A 47 -3.81 6.67 -14.15
N ASN A 48 -4.80 6.46 -13.27
CA ASN A 48 -4.62 6.51 -11.81
C ASN A 48 -4.78 5.11 -11.19
N PRO A 49 -4.17 4.85 -10.02
CA PRO A 49 -4.28 3.58 -9.29
C PRO A 49 -5.61 3.49 -8.51
N VAL A 50 -6.74 3.57 -9.22
CA VAL A 50 -8.10 3.66 -8.61
C VAL A 50 -8.48 2.44 -7.78
N MET A 51 -7.91 1.26 -8.09
CA MET A 51 -8.22 0.02 -7.38
C MET A 51 -7.59 -0.03 -5.98
N PRO A 52 -6.30 0.32 -5.79
CA PRO A 52 -5.76 0.61 -4.46
C PRO A 52 -6.51 1.74 -3.72
N GLU A 53 -6.92 2.80 -4.41
CA GLU A 53 -7.64 3.94 -3.79
C GLU A 53 -8.98 3.50 -3.16
N VAL A 54 -9.75 2.63 -3.82
CA VAL A 54 -11.00 2.12 -3.24
C VAL A 54 -10.74 1.20 -2.04
N ILE A 55 -9.64 0.45 -2.01
CA ILE A 55 -9.25 -0.34 -0.82
C ILE A 55 -8.94 0.57 0.36
N ASN A 56 -8.25 1.70 0.15
CA ASN A 56 -8.01 2.68 1.21
C ASN A 56 -9.33 3.24 1.75
N GLN A 57 -10.27 3.63 0.88
CA GLN A 57 -11.58 4.14 1.29
C GLN A 57 -12.40 3.11 2.09
N ILE A 58 -12.43 1.86 1.64
CA ILE A 58 -13.07 0.76 2.37
C ILE A 58 -12.40 0.58 3.73
N ALA A 59 -11.07 0.66 3.81
CA ALA A 59 -10.37 0.53 5.08
C ALA A 59 -10.77 1.63 6.07
N PHE A 60 -10.85 2.88 5.63
CA PHE A 60 -11.29 3.99 6.47
C PHE A 60 -12.71 3.78 6.97
N GLN A 61 -13.62 3.32 6.09
CA GLN A 61 -15.00 3.01 6.48
C GLN A 61 -15.06 1.90 7.54
N VAL A 62 -14.36 0.78 7.34
CA VAL A 62 -14.34 -0.35 8.30
C VAL A 62 -13.75 0.06 9.64
N ILE A 63 -12.72 0.91 9.66
CA ILE A 63 -12.14 1.45 10.91
C ILE A 63 -13.18 2.32 11.63
N GLY A 64 -13.90 3.17 10.91
CA GLY A 64 -15.00 3.98 11.48
C GLY A 64 -16.12 3.11 12.05
N ASN A 65 -16.56 2.09 11.31
CA ASN A 65 -17.56 1.13 11.75
C ASN A 65 -17.13 0.39 13.02
N ASP A 66 -15.86 -0.03 13.13
CA ASP A 66 -15.32 -0.67 14.33
C ASP A 66 -15.40 0.27 15.54
N HIS A 67 -15.14 1.57 15.36
CA HIS A 67 -15.29 2.55 16.43
C HIS A 67 -16.76 2.69 16.88
N THR A 68 -17.71 2.77 15.93
CA THR A 68 -19.14 2.78 16.26
C THR A 68 -19.56 1.51 17.00
N ILE A 69 -19.07 0.34 16.58
CA ILE A 69 -19.32 -0.94 17.25
C ILE A 69 -18.78 -0.93 18.68
N CYS A 70 -17.58 -0.39 18.91
CA CYS A 70 -17.02 -0.25 20.26
C CYS A 70 -17.92 0.59 21.18
N LEU A 71 -18.40 1.74 20.70
CA LEU A 71 -19.29 2.61 21.47
C LEU A 71 -20.64 1.93 21.76
N ALA A 72 -21.23 1.27 20.76
CA ALA A 72 -22.48 0.53 20.94
C ALA A 72 -22.34 -0.63 21.93
N SER A 73 -21.20 -1.33 21.91
CA SER A 73 -20.94 -2.45 22.80
C SER A 73 -20.76 -2.04 24.26
N GLU A 74 -20.23 -0.84 24.52
CA GLU A 74 -20.01 -0.33 25.88
C GLU A 74 -21.31 0.13 26.56
N ALA A 75 -22.26 0.66 25.79
CA ALA A 75 -23.51 1.25 26.28
C ALA A 75 -24.58 0.25 26.77
N GLY A 76 -24.20 -0.98 27.15
CA GLY A 76 -25.11 -1.95 27.75
C GLY A 76 -25.59 -1.50 29.13
N GLN A 77 -26.86 -1.75 29.46
CA GLN A 77 -27.45 -1.33 30.73
C GLN A 77 -28.15 -2.51 31.41
N LEU A 78 -27.57 -2.96 32.54
CA LEU A 78 -28.06 -4.08 33.34
C LEU A 78 -28.26 -5.35 32.49
N GLU A 79 -29.50 -5.80 32.30
CA GLU A 79 -29.83 -7.07 31.66
C GLU A 79 -29.75 -7.03 30.13
N LEU A 80 -29.67 -5.85 29.48
CA LEU A 80 -29.79 -5.75 28.03
C LEU A 80 -28.97 -4.61 27.41
N ASN A 81 -28.44 -4.86 26.21
CA ASN A 81 -27.87 -3.82 25.35
C ASN A 81 -28.87 -3.47 24.24
N VAL A 82 -29.38 -2.24 24.22
CA VAL A 82 -30.36 -1.77 23.23
C VAL A 82 -29.72 -1.19 21.95
N MET A 83 -28.39 -1.10 21.90
CA MET A 83 -27.62 -0.58 20.77
C MET A 83 -27.29 -1.65 19.71
N GLU A 84 -27.79 -2.88 19.89
CA GLU A 84 -27.60 -4.01 18.96
C GLU A 84 -27.90 -3.67 17.48
N PRO A 85 -28.95 -2.89 17.13
CA PRO A 85 -29.24 -2.59 15.72
C PRO A 85 -28.11 -1.87 15.00
N VAL A 86 -27.50 -0.84 15.63
CA VAL A 86 -26.40 -0.09 15.01
C VAL A 86 -25.11 -0.91 14.97
N LEU A 87 -24.90 -1.77 15.98
CA LEU A 87 -23.76 -2.67 16.04
C LEU A 87 -23.79 -3.67 14.89
N VAL A 88 -24.90 -4.41 14.74
CA VAL A 88 -25.05 -5.45 13.72
C VAL A 88 -25.03 -4.84 12.32
N PHE A 89 -25.68 -3.69 12.12
CA PHE A 89 -25.64 -2.98 10.84
C PHE A 89 -24.21 -2.66 10.40
N ASN A 90 -23.41 -2.06 11.28
CA ASN A 90 -22.03 -1.67 10.97
C ASN A 90 -21.13 -2.88 10.69
N LEU A 91 -21.34 -4.00 11.39
CA LEU A 91 -20.61 -5.24 11.17
C LEU A 91 -20.93 -5.84 9.79
N LEU A 92 -22.22 -5.98 9.47
CA LEU A 92 -22.66 -6.54 8.19
C LEU A 92 -22.28 -5.65 7.01
N GLN A 93 -22.40 -4.32 7.16
CA GLN A 93 -21.94 -3.38 6.15
C GLN A 93 -20.44 -3.55 5.89
N SER A 94 -19.61 -3.61 6.95
CA SER A 94 -18.16 -3.83 6.83
C SER A 94 -17.84 -5.11 6.04
N ILE A 95 -18.47 -6.23 6.39
CA ILE A 95 -18.26 -7.51 5.68
C ILE A 95 -18.64 -7.41 4.20
N SER A 96 -19.77 -6.76 3.90
CA SER A 96 -20.26 -6.59 2.53
C SER A 96 -19.30 -5.76 1.67
N ILE A 97 -18.89 -4.58 2.14
CA ILE A 97 -17.99 -3.70 1.40
C ILE A 97 -16.59 -4.32 1.25
N MET A 98 -16.10 -5.05 2.26
CA MET A 98 -14.83 -5.77 2.18
C MET A 98 -14.87 -6.85 1.10
N ASN A 99 -15.91 -7.69 1.08
CA ASN A 99 -16.06 -8.75 0.08
C ASN A 99 -16.08 -8.19 -1.35
N ASN A 100 -16.83 -7.11 -1.57
CA ASN A 100 -16.91 -6.46 -2.89
C ASN A 100 -15.57 -5.84 -3.27
N GLY A 101 -14.92 -5.13 -2.33
CA GLY A 101 -13.61 -4.52 -2.51
C GLY A 101 -12.54 -5.54 -2.85
N PHE A 102 -12.46 -6.65 -2.12
CA PHE A 102 -11.46 -7.69 -2.36
C PHE A 102 -11.62 -8.36 -3.71
N ARG A 103 -12.86 -8.74 -4.09
CA ARG A 103 -13.10 -9.33 -5.42
C ARG A 103 -12.70 -8.36 -6.53
N ALA A 104 -13.17 -7.12 -6.46
CA ALA A 104 -12.85 -6.12 -7.46
C ALA A 104 -11.35 -5.84 -7.53
N PHE A 105 -10.67 -5.71 -6.37
CA PHE A 105 -9.24 -5.45 -6.29
C PHE A 105 -8.40 -6.61 -6.82
N THR A 106 -8.76 -7.85 -6.52
CA THR A 106 -8.08 -9.04 -7.05
C THR A 106 -8.20 -9.11 -8.57
N ASP A 107 -9.43 -8.99 -9.09
CA ASP A 107 -9.70 -9.18 -10.52
C ASP A 107 -9.20 -7.99 -11.35
N ASN A 108 -9.27 -6.78 -10.81
CA ASN A 108 -8.98 -5.56 -11.57
C ASN A 108 -7.62 -4.94 -11.25
N CYS A 109 -6.87 -5.44 -10.27
CA CYS A 109 -5.54 -4.93 -9.95
C CYS A 109 -4.52 -6.05 -9.78
N LEU A 110 -4.68 -6.88 -8.75
CA LEU A 110 -3.63 -7.81 -8.31
C LEU A 110 -3.18 -8.79 -9.38
N LYS A 111 -4.12 -9.36 -10.16
CA LYS A 111 -3.81 -10.35 -11.20
C LYS A 111 -2.96 -9.81 -12.35
N GLY A 112 -2.90 -8.50 -12.55
CA GLY A 112 -2.20 -7.86 -13.68
C GLY A 112 -1.09 -6.91 -13.26
N ILE A 113 -0.56 -7.06 -12.04
CA ILE A 113 0.62 -6.29 -11.62
C ILE A 113 1.83 -6.84 -12.38
N GLU A 114 2.58 -5.95 -13.01
CA GLU A 114 3.84 -6.27 -13.69
C GLU A 114 4.98 -5.46 -13.09
N ALA A 115 6.16 -6.09 -12.98
CA ALA A 115 7.37 -5.41 -12.52
C ALA A 115 8.03 -4.66 -13.67
N ASN A 116 8.60 -3.49 -13.39
CA ASN A 116 9.47 -2.78 -14.32
C ASN A 116 10.93 -3.19 -14.05
N GLU A 117 11.34 -4.32 -14.63
CA GLU A 117 12.64 -4.94 -14.35
C GLU A 117 13.83 -4.02 -14.63
N ASP A 118 13.78 -3.25 -15.73
CA ASP A 118 14.84 -2.31 -16.10
C ASP A 118 15.01 -1.21 -15.05
N ARG A 119 13.88 -0.65 -14.58
CA ARG A 119 13.87 0.38 -13.53
C ARG A 119 14.35 -0.17 -12.19
N LEU A 120 13.90 -1.36 -11.82
CA LEU A 120 14.31 -2.03 -10.59
C LEU A 120 15.82 -2.33 -10.60
N LYS A 121 16.35 -2.78 -11.74
CA LYS A 121 17.79 -2.99 -11.92
C LYS A 121 18.56 -1.69 -11.79
N GLU A 122 18.10 -0.62 -12.42
CA GLU A 122 18.69 0.73 -12.28
C GLU A 122 18.76 1.17 -10.81
N TYR A 123 17.71 0.94 -10.02
CA TYR A 123 17.67 1.27 -8.60
C TYR A 123 18.69 0.48 -7.78
N VAL A 124 18.85 -0.81 -8.06
CA VAL A 124 19.85 -1.63 -7.39
C VAL A 124 21.26 -1.13 -7.70
N GLU A 125 21.57 -0.86 -8.97
CA GLU A 125 22.91 -0.40 -9.37
C GLU A 125 23.26 0.99 -8.83
N LYS A 126 22.25 1.86 -8.62
CA LYS A 126 22.42 3.19 -8.01
C LYS A 126 22.38 3.17 -6.48
N SER A 127 21.96 2.07 -5.87
CA SER A 127 21.84 1.97 -4.42
C SER A 127 23.20 1.74 -3.78
N VAL A 128 23.59 2.66 -2.91
CA VAL A 128 24.79 2.50 -2.08
C VAL A 128 24.62 1.34 -1.08
N GLY A 129 23.37 0.95 -0.78
CA GLY A 129 23.06 -0.15 0.13
C GLY A 129 23.65 -1.50 -0.26
N ILE A 130 24.02 -1.70 -1.53
CA ILE A 130 24.70 -2.94 -1.96
C ILE A 130 26.06 -3.13 -1.28
N ILE A 131 26.67 -2.05 -0.76
CA ILE A 131 27.93 -2.12 0.01
C ILE A 131 27.81 -3.01 1.25
N THR A 132 26.60 -3.13 1.82
CA THR A 132 26.38 -3.96 3.01
C THR A 132 26.73 -5.43 2.75
N ALA A 133 26.56 -5.90 1.51
CA ALA A 133 26.93 -7.27 1.13
C ALA A 133 28.45 -7.52 1.16
N VAL A 134 29.27 -6.49 0.90
CA VAL A 134 30.74 -6.60 0.94
C VAL A 134 31.36 -6.24 2.28
N ASN A 135 30.59 -5.61 3.18
CA ASN A 135 31.05 -5.21 4.51
C ASN A 135 31.77 -6.33 5.31
N PRO A 136 31.28 -7.59 5.34
CA PRO A 136 31.97 -8.68 6.03
C PRO A 136 33.35 -9.05 5.45
N HIS A 137 33.64 -8.66 4.20
CA HIS A 137 34.86 -9.02 3.49
C HIS A 137 35.94 -7.94 3.53
N ILE A 138 35.55 -6.67 3.63
CA ILE A 138 36.48 -5.52 3.61
C ILE A 138 36.52 -4.74 4.93
N GLY A 139 35.60 -5.04 5.85
CA GLY A 139 35.45 -4.32 7.11
C GLY A 139 34.71 -2.98 6.95
N TYR A 140 34.13 -2.53 8.07
CA TYR A 140 33.26 -1.35 8.11
C TYR A 140 33.93 -0.07 7.61
N GLU A 141 35.19 0.17 8.00
CA GLU A 141 35.88 1.40 7.63
C GLU A 141 36.14 1.50 6.12
N ALA A 142 36.52 0.39 5.47
CA ALA A 142 36.69 0.35 4.02
C ALA A 142 35.34 0.50 3.30
N ALA A 143 34.31 -0.23 3.73
CA ALA A 143 32.96 -0.12 3.18
C ALA A 143 32.40 1.31 3.30
N ALA A 144 32.58 1.96 4.45
CA ALA A 144 32.13 3.32 4.68
C ALA A 144 32.86 4.35 3.79
N ARG A 145 34.14 4.13 3.47
CA ARG A 145 34.87 4.98 2.52
C ARG A 145 34.30 4.86 1.11
N VAL A 146 34.10 3.63 0.62
CA VAL A 146 33.50 3.38 -0.70
C VAL A 146 32.09 3.98 -0.79
N ALA A 147 31.28 3.81 0.26
CA ALA A 147 29.95 4.40 0.32
C ALA A 147 29.97 5.93 0.24
N LYS A 148 30.88 6.59 0.98
CA LYS A 148 31.05 8.05 0.92
C LYS A 148 31.47 8.53 -0.45
N GLU A 149 32.38 7.80 -1.10
CA GLU A 149 32.83 8.11 -2.45
C GLU A 149 31.70 7.97 -3.47
N ALA A 150 30.98 6.85 -3.47
CA ALA A 150 29.84 6.61 -4.36
C ALA A 150 28.74 7.69 -4.22
N ILE A 151 28.44 8.13 -2.98
CA ILE A 151 27.49 9.23 -2.73
C ILE A 151 28.02 10.56 -3.31
N ALA A 152 29.30 10.86 -3.12
CA ALA A 152 29.89 12.12 -3.55
C ALA A 152 30.06 12.22 -5.07
N THR A 153 30.40 11.11 -5.73
CA THR A 153 30.66 11.06 -7.18
C THR A 153 29.43 10.68 -8.00
N GLY A 154 28.41 10.08 -7.37
CA GLY A 154 27.26 9.50 -8.06
C GLY A 154 27.58 8.22 -8.84
N GLN A 155 28.77 7.65 -8.66
CA GLN A 155 29.16 6.37 -9.26
C GLN A 155 28.50 5.20 -8.53
N SER A 156 28.37 4.07 -9.23
CA SER A 156 27.92 2.83 -8.58
C SER A 156 28.94 2.37 -7.54
N VAL A 157 28.46 1.62 -6.56
CA VAL A 157 29.33 0.88 -5.63
C VAL A 157 30.04 -0.30 -6.32
N ARG A 158 29.49 -0.80 -7.44
CA ARG A 158 30.17 -1.76 -8.31
C ARG A 158 31.26 -1.08 -9.13
#